data_AF-A0AAW4UVB7-F1
#
_entry.id   AF-A0AAW4UVB7-F1
#
_cell.length_a   1.000
_cell.length_b   1.000
_cell.length_c   1.000
_cell.angle_alpha   90.00
_cell.angle_beta   90.00
_cell.angle_gamma   90.00
#
_symmetry.space_group_name_H-M   'P 1'
#
loop_
_entity.id
_entity.type
_entity.pdbx_description
1 polymer ?
#
loop_
_entity_poly.entity_id
_entity_poly.type
_entity_poly.pdbx_seq_one_letter_code
_entity_poly.pdbx_strand_id
1 'polypeptide(L)'
;MDGAKKLTGLELDNYQYPLADVSHLSEEEKKELFKRGMCIPKQLKSDDEFEQWVSLYALREAQDPYAFSSEGEQVCLDENEKEHLMVDTASYHRAMWYHKKRFSAWAKEELQPLIDELVEAAKTAPQYDWRFLYELEYYKLRCMRAYFSHSLIVDGNGNFGFNKWIDLCILLLQHIKENGIHITENQLQHMNIRNVKDIVRPSLMSNYMDVHSSVSNRFQKDQRAIYERDIYIRKMERLYYKIRLNKLREWWE
;
A
#
# COMPACT_ATOMS: atom_id res chain seq x y z
N MET A 1 25.17 9.89 -6.02
CA MET A 1 24.62 8.54 -5.87
C MET A 1 23.63 8.56 -4.72
N ASP A 2 22.33 8.62 -5.02
CA ASP A 2 21.30 8.43 -3.99
C ASP A 2 20.89 6.95 -4.02
N GLY A 3 21.06 6.29 -2.86
CA GLY A 3 20.86 4.86 -2.66
C GLY A 3 19.51 4.36 -3.13
N ALA A 4 19.40 3.07 -3.43
CA ALA A 4 18.14 2.52 -3.88
C ALA A 4 17.02 2.74 -2.87
N LYS A 5 15.80 2.75 -3.43
CA LYS A 5 14.55 2.90 -2.71
C LYS A 5 14.49 1.95 -1.52
N LYS A 6 14.77 2.49 -0.33
CA LYS A 6 14.34 1.88 0.92
C LYS A 6 12.82 2.02 0.98
N LEU A 7 12.13 0.89 0.89
CA LEU A 7 10.72 0.82 1.25
C LEU A 7 10.64 0.89 2.78
N THR A 8 10.36 2.08 3.30
CA THR A 8 9.99 2.28 4.71
C THR A 8 8.84 1.34 5.07
N GLY A 9 9.03 0.50 6.09
CA GLY A 9 8.07 -0.54 6.50
C GLY A 9 8.49 -1.99 6.16
N LEU A 10 9.49 -2.19 5.29
CA LEU A 10 10.08 -3.51 5.01
C LEU A 10 11.48 -3.70 5.63
N GLU A 11 11.96 -2.72 6.40
CA GLU A 11 13.31 -2.71 6.99
C GLU A 11 13.52 -3.73 8.12
N LEU A 12 12.50 -4.54 8.45
CA LEU A 12 12.57 -5.52 9.54
C LEU A 12 13.61 -6.61 9.31
N ASP A 13 13.89 -6.95 8.04
CA ASP A 13 14.87 -7.97 7.68
C ASP A 13 15.91 -7.37 6.74
N ASN A 14 17.20 -7.51 7.09
CA ASN A 14 18.29 -7.05 6.24
C ASN A 14 18.43 -7.95 5.00
N TYR A 15 17.83 -7.55 3.87
CA TYR A 15 17.84 -8.31 2.61
C TYR A 15 19.10 -8.09 1.73
N GLN A 16 20.14 -7.46 2.26
CA GLN A 16 21.41 -7.17 1.56
C GLN A 16 22.40 -8.35 1.59
N TYR A 17 21.93 -9.58 1.82
CA TYR A 17 22.79 -10.76 1.76
C TYR A 17 23.21 -11.10 0.31
N PRO A 18 24.27 -11.91 0.11
CA PRO A 18 24.78 -12.24 -1.21
C PRO A 18 23.72 -12.82 -2.17
N LEU A 19 23.94 -12.65 -3.47
CA LEU A 19 23.13 -13.29 -4.51
C LEU A 19 23.33 -14.80 -4.53
N ALA A 20 22.32 -15.53 -4.99
CA ALA A 20 22.43 -16.96 -5.21
C ALA A 20 23.36 -17.25 -6.40
N ASP A 21 24.15 -18.30 -6.29
CA ASP A 21 24.96 -18.78 -7.41
C ASP A 21 24.04 -19.36 -8.50
N VAL A 22 24.08 -18.75 -9.68
CA VAL A 22 23.31 -19.15 -10.88
C VAL A 22 24.22 -19.62 -12.02
N SER A 23 25.51 -19.82 -11.75
CA SER A 23 26.49 -20.27 -12.75
C SER A 23 26.24 -21.69 -13.24
N HIS A 24 25.59 -22.52 -12.42
CA HIS A 24 25.25 -23.91 -12.72
C HIS A 24 24.07 -24.07 -13.69
N LEU A 25 23.27 -23.01 -13.91
CA LEU A 25 22.10 -23.05 -14.79
C LEU A 25 22.51 -22.94 -16.26
N SER A 26 21.86 -23.73 -17.13
CA SER A 26 21.99 -23.60 -18.58
C SER A 26 21.34 -22.30 -19.09
N GLU A 27 21.68 -21.88 -20.31
CA GLU A 27 21.09 -20.68 -20.92
C GLU A 27 19.58 -20.85 -21.19
N GLU A 28 19.13 -22.07 -21.51
CA GLU A 28 17.71 -22.38 -21.60
C GLU A 28 16.99 -22.24 -20.25
N GLU A 29 17.60 -22.76 -19.18
CA GLU A 29 17.05 -22.68 -17.82
C GLU A 29 16.95 -21.24 -17.33
N LYS A 30 18.00 -20.43 -17.55
CA LYS A 30 18.00 -19.00 -17.23
C LYS A 30 16.88 -18.25 -17.95
N LYS A 31 16.70 -18.50 -19.26
CA LYS A 31 15.63 -17.86 -20.06
C LYS A 31 14.24 -18.23 -19.54
N GLU A 32 14.02 -19.50 -19.22
CA GLU A 32 12.73 -19.97 -18.72
C GLU A 32 12.41 -19.41 -17.33
N LEU A 33 13.39 -19.44 -16.42
CA LEU A 33 13.25 -18.85 -15.09
C LEU A 33 12.95 -17.36 -15.17
N PHE A 34 13.65 -16.64 -16.05
CA PHE A 34 13.41 -15.21 -16.28
C PHE A 34 11.99 -14.93 -16.79
N LYS A 35 11.49 -15.70 -17.77
CA LYS A 35 10.11 -15.59 -18.28
C LYS A 35 9.08 -15.79 -17.17
N ARG A 36 9.28 -16.80 -16.31
CA ARG A 36 8.36 -17.12 -15.22
C ARG A 36 8.29 -16.00 -14.17
N GLY A 37 9.38 -15.28 -13.91
CA GLY A 37 9.36 -14.17 -12.96
C GLY A 37 9.00 -12.79 -13.53
N MET A 38 9.06 -12.59 -14.86
CA MET A 38 8.61 -11.35 -15.54
C MET A 38 7.10 -11.12 -15.44
N CYS A 39 6.30 -12.18 -15.50
CA CYS A 39 4.90 -12.11 -15.10
C CYS A 39 4.87 -12.21 -13.58
N ILE A 40 4.39 -11.16 -12.88
CA ILE A 40 4.19 -11.07 -11.41
C ILE A 40 4.65 -12.35 -10.70
N PRO A 41 5.72 -12.38 -9.86
CA PRO A 41 6.45 -13.57 -9.38
C PRO A 41 5.65 -14.78 -8.83
N LYS A 42 4.32 -14.72 -8.79
CA LYS A 42 3.33 -15.79 -8.55
C LYS A 42 3.60 -17.13 -9.24
N GLN A 43 4.39 -17.18 -10.33
CA GLN A 43 4.72 -18.46 -10.99
C GLN A 43 5.97 -19.14 -10.40
N LEU A 44 6.72 -18.46 -9.54
CA LEU A 44 7.84 -19.05 -8.79
C LEU A 44 7.26 -19.86 -7.62
N LYS A 45 7.75 -21.08 -7.45
CA LYS A 45 7.18 -22.11 -6.56
C LYS A 45 7.89 -22.23 -5.22
N SER A 46 9.12 -21.73 -5.11
CA SER A 46 9.93 -21.82 -3.90
C SER A 46 10.77 -20.57 -3.66
N ASP A 47 11.32 -20.45 -2.45
CA ASP A 47 12.30 -19.40 -2.13
C ASP A 47 13.58 -19.59 -2.93
N ASP A 48 14.06 -20.82 -3.12
CA ASP A 48 15.25 -21.11 -3.93
C ASP A 48 15.08 -20.66 -5.39
N GLU A 49 13.93 -20.96 -5.98
CA GLU A 49 13.61 -20.55 -7.35
C GLU A 49 13.50 -19.02 -7.46
N PHE A 50 12.98 -18.37 -6.42
CA PHE A 50 12.96 -16.92 -6.32
C PHE A 50 14.36 -16.31 -6.18
N GLU A 51 15.23 -16.88 -5.36
CA GLU A 51 16.61 -16.40 -5.18
C GLU A 51 17.44 -16.57 -6.46
N GLN A 52 17.25 -17.65 -7.21
CA GLN A 52 17.86 -17.82 -8.54
C GLN A 52 17.33 -16.77 -9.53
N TRP A 53 16.01 -16.55 -9.55
CA TRP A 53 15.40 -15.57 -10.44
C TRP A 53 15.86 -14.14 -10.13
N VAL A 54 15.85 -13.73 -8.87
CA VAL A 54 16.23 -12.36 -8.47
C VAL A 54 17.72 -12.10 -8.75
N SER A 55 18.56 -13.12 -8.64
CA SER A 55 19.98 -13.03 -8.99
C SER A 55 20.17 -12.80 -10.49
N LEU A 56 19.46 -13.55 -11.34
CA LEU A 56 19.48 -13.31 -12.79
C LEU A 56 18.89 -11.95 -13.18
N TYR A 57 17.82 -11.53 -12.50
CA TYR A 57 17.20 -10.24 -12.74
C TYR A 57 18.13 -9.08 -12.39
N ALA A 58 18.73 -9.11 -11.19
CA ALA A 58 19.69 -8.10 -10.74
C ALA A 58 20.93 -8.04 -11.64
N LEU A 59 21.50 -9.19 -12.02
CA LEU A 59 22.62 -9.27 -12.97
C LEU A 59 22.28 -8.59 -14.31
N ARG A 60 21.08 -8.86 -14.83
CA ARG A 60 20.65 -8.30 -16.12
C ARG A 60 20.42 -6.79 -16.04
N GLU A 61 19.78 -6.30 -14.99
CA GLU A 61 19.55 -4.85 -14.78
C GLU A 61 20.88 -4.09 -14.66
N ALA A 62 21.89 -4.68 -13.99
CA ALA A 62 23.21 -4.06 -13.87
C ALA A 62 24.06 -4.16 -15.15
N GLN A 63 23.77 -5.13 -16.01
CA GLN A 63 24.39 -5.26 -17.33
C GLN A 63 23.66 -4.48 -18.43
N ASP A 64 22.51 -3.87 -18.13
CA ASP A 64 21.74 -3.12 -19.12
C ASP A 64 22.53 -1.88 -19.56
N PRO A 65 22.93 -1.78 -20.84
CA PRO A 65 23.67 -0.63 -21.34
C PRO A 65 22.83 0.67 -21.31
N TYR A 66 21.51 0.57 -21.09
CA TYR A 66 20.59 1.69 -21.01
C TYR A 66 20.26 2.10 -19.56
N ALA A 67 21.15 1.86 -18.60
CA ALA A 67 20.98 2.42 -17.26
C ALA A 67 20.91 3.96 -17.33
N PHE A 68 19.80 4.54 -16.86
CA PHE A 68 19.59 5.99 -16.90
C PHE A 68 19.80 6.63 -15.52
N SER A 69 20.43 7.80 -15.51
CA SER A 69 20.53 8.68 -14.33
C SER A 69 19.13 9.18 -13.93
N SER A 70 19.02 9.76 -12.73
CA SER A 70 17.82 10.48 -12.31
C SER A 70 17.43 11.61 -13.27
N GLU A 71 18.39 12.16 -14.02
CA GLU A 71 18.19 13.23 -14.99
C GLU A 71 17.81 12.70 -16.39
N GLY A 72 17.70 11.37 -16.55
CA GLY A 72 17.34 10.73 -17.81
C GLY A 72 18.50 10.57 -18.79
N GLU A 73 19.74 10.80 -18.35
CA GLU A 73 20.93 10.59 -19.15
C GLU A 73 21.39 9.14 -19.07
N GLN A 74 21.83 8.57 -20.19
CA GLN A 74 22.38 7.21 -20.22
C GLN A 74 23.75 7.22 -19.53
N VAL A 75 23.92 6.36 -18.51
CA VAL A 75 25.14 6.29 -17.71
C VAL A 75 25.77 4.91 -17.87
N CYS A 76 27.06 4.87 -18.17
CA CYS A 76 27.86 3.66 -18.02
C CYS A 76 28.26 3.53 -16.55
N LEU A 77 27.69 2.56 -15.85
CA LEU A 77 28.05 2.26 -14.46
C LEU A 77 29.43 1.61 -14.37
N ASP A 78 30.23 2.01 -13.39
CA ASP A 78 31.45 1.29 -13.05
C ASP A 78 31.16 -0.05 -12.34
N GLU A 79 32.18 -0.88 -12.12
CA GLU A 79 31.98 -2.22 -11.51
C GLU A 79 31.46 -2.15 -10.07
N ASN A 80 31.86 -1.15 -9.28
CA ASN A 80 31.35 -0.98 -7.92
C ASN A 80 29.89 -0.50 -7.94
N GLU A 81 29.54 0.41 -8.86
CA GLU A 81 28.17 0.89 -9.04
C GLU A 81 27.24 -0.21 -9.53
N LYS A 82 27.72 -1.11 -10.41
CA LYS A 82 26.98 -2.32 -10.82
C LYS A 82 26.74 -3.25 -9.63
N GLU A 83 27.74 -3.53 -8.82
CA GLU A 83 27.60 -4.37 -7.63
C GLU A 83 26.57 -3.78 -6.66
N HIS A 84 26.65 -2.47 -6.39
CA HIS A 84 25.65 -1.77 -5.57
C HIS A 84 24.24 -1.88 -6.16
N LEU A 85 24.07 -1.63 -7.46
CA LEU A 85 22.78 -1.72 -8.14
C LEU A 85 22.20 -3.15 -8.06
N MET A 86 23.03 -4.17 -8.20
CA MET A 86 22.62 -5.57 -8.10
C MET A 86 22.07 -5.89 -6.71
N VAL A 87 22.83 -5.55 -5.67
CA VAL A 87 22.44 -5.79 -4.26
C VAL A 87 21.15 -5.05 -3.93
N ASP A 88 21.06 -3.80 -4.35
CA ASP A 88 19.89 -2.94 -4.10
C ASP A 88 18.63 -3.46 -4.81
N THR A 89 18.77 -3.88 -6.07
CA THR A 89 17.68 -4.49 -6.85
C THR A 89 17.20 -5.77 -6.20
N ALA A 90 18.13 -6.66 -5.83
CA ALA A 90 17.78 -7.91 -5.18
C ALA A 90 17.13 -7.69 -3.81
N SER A 91 17.67 -6.78 -3.00
CA SER A 91 17.11 -6.38 -1.71
C SER A 91 15.66 -5.90 -1.84
N TYR A 92 15.38 -5.03 -2.81
CA TYR A 92 14.02 -4.55 -3.09
C TYR A 92 13.06 -5.70 -3.44
N HIS A 93 13.45 -6.58 -4.35
CA HIS A 93 12.61 -7.71 -4.77
C HIS A 93 12.40 -8.73 -3.65
N ARG A 94 13.43 -9.02 -2.85
CA ARG A 94 13.34 -9.86 -1.65
C ARG A 94 12.34 -9.29 -0.65
N ALA A 95 12.47 -8.01 -0.35
CA ALA A 95 11.56 -7.32 0.55
C ALA A 95 10.09 -7.48 0.12
N MET A 96 9.81 -7.29 -1.19
CA MET A 96 8.48 -7.46 -1.76
C MET A 96 7.98 -8.92 -1.72
N TRP A 97 8.84 -9.88 -2.03
CA TRP A 97 8.51 -11.30 -2.02
C TRP A 97 8.12 -11.78 -0.62
N TYR A 98 8.96 -11.52 0.37
CA TYR A 98 8.71 -11.94 1.74
C TYR A 98 7.59 -11.13 2.40
N HIS A 99 7.43 -9.84 2.07
CA HIS A 99 6.25 -9.09 2.46
C HIS A 99 4.97 -9.75 1.96
N LYS A 100 4.89 -10.08 0.66
CA LYS A 100 3.71 -10.69 0.07
C LYS A 100 3.37 -12.02 0.74
N LYS A 101 4.37 -12.85 1.04
CA LYS A 101 4.16 -14.12 1.78
C LYS A 101 3.58 -13.89 3.16
N ARG A 102 4.23 -13.03 3.97
CA ARG A 102 3.77 -12.66 5.32
C ARG A 102 2.36 -12.07 5.29
N PHE A 103 2.13 -11.13 4.38
CA PHE A 103 0.82 -10.51 4.18
C PHE A 103 -0.24 -11.53 3.79
N SER A 104 0.08 -12.49 2.92
CA SER A 104 -0.88 -13.52 2.48
C SER A 104 -1.25 -14.49 3.61
N ALA A 105 -0.29 -14.86 4.46
CA ALA A 105 -0.53 -15.65 5.66
C ALA A 105 -1.42 -14.88 6.65
N TRP A 106 -1.01 -13.66 7.00
CA TRP A 106 -1.76 -12.76 7.87
C TRP A 106 -3.17 -12.50 7.34
N ALA A 107 -3.33 -12.21 6.05
CA ALA A 107 -4.63 -11.90 5.45
C ALA A 107 -5.59 -13.08 5.55
N LYS A 108 -5.09 -14.32 5.47
CA LYS A 108 -5.91 -15.52 5.65
C LYS A 108 -6.40 -15.67 7.09
N GLU A 109 -5.56 -15.35 8.07
CA GLU A 109 -5.86 -15.54 9.49
C GLU A 109 -6.67 -14.39 10.08
N GLU A 110 -6.35 -13.14 9.74
CA GLU A 110 -6.84 -11.94 10.41
C GLU A 110 -7.80 -11.11 9.54
N LEU A 111 -7.55 -11.01 8.22
CA LEU A 111 -8.39 -10.20 7.33
C LEU A 111 -9.61 -10.99 6.82
N GLN A 112 -9.45 -12.28 6.51
CA GLN A 112 -10.54 -13.11 6.00
C GLN A 112 -11.75 -13.17 6.95
N PRO A 113 -11.59 -13.33 8.28
CA PRO A 113 -12.73 -13.28 9.20
C PRO A 113 -13.51 -11.97 9.12
N LEU A 114 -12.84 -10.83 8.96
CA LEU A 114 -13.50 -9.52 8.81
C LEU A 114 -14.27 -9.42 7.49
N ILE A 115 -13.73 -10.00 6.42
CA ILE A 115 -14.41 -10.09 5.12
C ILE A 115 -15.64 -11.00 5.24
N ASP A 116 -15.52 -12.13 5.94
CA ASP A 116 -16.64 -13.04 6.14
C ASP A 116 -17.75 -12.38 6.96
N GLU A 117 -17.41 -11.63 8.02
CA GLU A 117 -18.35 -10.79 8.78
C GLU A 117 -19.08 -9.78 7.87
N LEU A 118 -18.33 -9.08 7.01
CA LEU A 118 -18.89 -8.12 6.04
C LEU A 118 -19.86 -8.82 5.08
N VAL A 119 -19.48 -9.99 4.55
CA VAL A 119 -20.28 -10.75 3.59
C VAL A 119 -21.57 -11.25 4.25
N GLU A 120 -21.49 -11.77 5.46
CA GLU A 120 -22.67 -12.23 6.19
C GLU A 120 -23.61 -11.06 6.52
N ALA A 121 -23.08 -9.93 7.01
CA ALA A 121 -23.88 -8.74 7.24
C ALA A 121 -24.59 -8.26 5.95
N ALA A 122 -23.90 -8.30 4.80
CA ALA A 122 -24.50 -7.94 3.52
C ALA A 122 -25.64 -8.86 3.07
N LYS A 123 -25.56 -10.16 3.41
CA LYS A 123 -26.59 -11.14 3.07
C LYS A 123 -27.82 -11.04 3.97
N THR A 124 -27.61 -10.82 5.27
CA THR A 124 -28.68 -10.99 6.28
C THR A 124 -29.35 -9.67 6.67
N ALA A 125 -28.68 -8.53 6.50
CA ALA A 125 -29.22 -7.26 6.96
C ALA A 125 -30.37 -6.78 6.05
N PRO A 126 -31.40 -6.13 6.63
CA PRO A 126 -32.58 -5.68 5.89
C PRO A 126 -32.21 -4.55 4.91
N GLN A 127 -32.14 -4.88 3.62
CA GLN A 127 -31.66 -3.97 2.56
C GLN A 127 -32.50 -2.69 2.40
N TYR A 128 -33.75 -2.70 2.85
CA TYR A 128 -34.66 -1.55 2.80
C TYR A 128 -34.54 -0.63 4.03
N ASP A 129 -33.76 -1.01 5.04
CA ASP A 129 -33.47 -0.14 6.18
C ASP A 129 -32.28 0.78 5.83
N TRP A 130 -32.43 2.08 6.08
CA TRP A 130 -31.33 3.05 5.92
C TRP A 130 -30.08 2.67 6.74
N ARG A 131 -30.25 1.91 7.84
CA ARG A 131 -29.15 1.37 8.66
C ARG A 131 -28.28 0.38 7.90
N PHE A 132 -28.81 -0.29 6.88
CA PHE A 132 -28.08 -1.27 6.07
C PHE A 132 -26.80 -0.68 5.47
N LEU A 133 -26.90 0.50 4.85
CA LEU A 133 -25.75 1.15 4.21
C LEU A 133 -24.69 1.54 5.23
N TYR A 134 -25.10 2.01 6.41
CA TYR A 134 -24.20 2.36 7.48
C TYR A 134 -23.45 1.17 8.06
N GLU A 135 -24.18 0.07 8.25
CA GLU A 135 -23.62 -1.17 8.75
C GLU A 135 -22.63 -1.78 7.75
N LEU A 136 -22.95 -1.74 6.46
CA LEU A 136 -22.03 -2.17 5.41
C LEU A 136 -20.76 -1.30 5.36
N GLU A 137 -20.90 0.03 5.38
CA GLU A 137 -19.75 0.92 5.38
C GLU A 137 -18.89 0.74 6.63
N TYR A 138 -19.50 0.46 7.79
CA TYR A 138 -18.77 0.15 9.02
C TYR A 138 -17.86 -1.08 8.84
N TYR A 139 -18.40 -2.20 8.36
CA TYR A 139 -17.61 -3.41 8.14
C TYR A 139 -16.55 -3.23 7.05
N LYS A 140 -16.86 -2.51 5.96
CA LYS A 140 -15.87 -2.18 4.92
C LYS A 140 -14.70 -1.38 5.48
N LEU A 141 -14.97 -0.36 6.29
CA LEU A 141 -13.91 0.45 6.89
C LEU A 141 -13.08 -0.35 7.90
N ARG A 142 -13.68 -1.28 8.65
CA ARG A 142 -12.91 -2.22 9.49
C ARG A 142 -11.94 -3.08 8.65
N CYS A 143 -12.43 -3.64 7.54
CA CYS A 143 -11.58 -4.40 6.61
C CYS A 143 -10.45 -3.53 6.04
N MET A 144 -10.76 -2.32 5.59
CA MET A 144 -9.77 -1.37 5.07
C MET A 144 -8.75 -0.97 6.14
N ARG A 145 -9.19 -0.73 7.37
CA ARG A 145 -8.32 -0.37 8.50
C ARG A 145 -7.34 -1.49 8.82
N ALA A 146 -7.81 -2.73 8.86
CA ALA A 146 -6.97 -3.91 9.03
C ALA A 146 -5.99 -4.06 7.86
N TYR A 147 -6.48 -4.04 6.61
CA TYR A 147 -5.65 -4.13 5.40
C TYR A 147 -4.51 -3.12 5.41
N PHE A 148 -4.84 -1.84 5.63
CA PHE A 148 -3.84 -0.79 5.58
C PHE A 148 -2.82 -0.89 6.71
N SER A 149 -3.18 -1.43 7.88
CA SER A 149 -2.22 -1.61 8.99
C SER A 149 -1.11 -2.62 8.72
N HIS A 150 -1.26 -3.46 7.70
CA HIS A 150 -0.26 -4.46 7.29
C HIS A 150 0.24 -4.23 5.85
N SER A 151 -0.10 -3.09 5.25
CA SER A 151 0.29 -2.74 3.89
C SER A 151 1.67 -2.07 3.82
N LEU A 152 2.23 -1.95 2.63
CA LEU A 152 3.54 -1.33 2.38
C LEU A 152 3.64 0.15 2.72
N ILE A 153 2.51 0.84 2.97
CA ILE A 153 2.49 2.27 3.27
C ILE A 153 2.59 2.58 4.78
N VAL A 154 2.81 1.54 5.58
CA VAL A 154 2.83 1.58 7.03
C VAL A 154 4.22 1.91 7.53
N ASP A 155 4.33 2.83 8.48
CA ASP A 155 5.57 3.09 9.20
C ASP A 155 5.91 1.93 10.15
N GLY A 156 7.13 1.93 10.72
CA GLY A 156 7.57 0.89 11.65
C GLY A 156 6.69 0.70 12.90
N ASN A 157 5.75 1.61 13.17
CA ASN A 157 4.82 1.57 14.29
C ASN A 157 3.39 1.17 13.90
N GLY A 158 3.13 0.76 12.66
CA GLY A 158 1.79 0.37 12.24
C GLY A 158 0.92 1.51 11.72
N ASN A 159 1.45 2.74 11.58
CA ASN A 159 0.67 3.91 11.16
C ASN A 159 0.87 4.22 9.68
N PHE A 160 -0.23 4.50 8.97
CA PHE A 160 -0.25 4.81 7.54
C PHE A 160 -0.79 6.23 7.24
N GLY A 161 -0.67 7.14 8.21
CA GLY A 161 -1.00 8.56 8.06
C GLY A 161 -2.49 8.93 8.14
N PHE A 162 -3.39 8.13 7.56
CA PHE A 162 -4.84 8.37 7.63
C PHE A 162 -5.58 7.44 8.61
N ASN A 163 -4.86 6.70 9.44
CA ASN A 163 -5.39 5.82 10.49
C ASN A 163 -6.41 6.54 11.39
N LYS A 164 -6.10 7.77 11.84
CA LYS A 164 -7.03 8.55 12.67
C LYS A 164 -8.33 8.90 11.96
N TRP A 165 -8.27 9.20 10.66
CA TRP A 165 -9.46 9.54 9.89
C TRP A 165 -10.38 8.35 9.70
N ILE A 166 -9.82 7.19 9.36
CA ILE A 166 -10.61 5.96 9.23
C ILE A 166 -11.16 5.50 10.60
N ASP A 167 -10.40 5.65 11.68
CA ASP A 167 -10.86 5.33 13.05
C ASP A 167 -12.04 6.24 13.46
N LEU A 168 -11.98 7.54 13.14
CA LEU A 168 -13.11 8.46 13.36
C LEU A 168 -14.36 8.08 12.56
N CYS A 169 -14.21 7.67 11.29
CA CYS A 169 -15.34 7.18 10.51
C CYS A 169 -15.94 5.91 11.12
N ILE A 170 -15.10 4.95 11.52
CA ILE A 170 -15.56 3.69 12.17
C ILE A 170 -16.31 3.99 13.46
N LEU A 171 -15.77 4.84 14.34
CA LEU A 171 -16.41 5.24 15.59
C LEU A 171 -17.75 5.93 15.35
N LEU A 172 -17.83 6.81 14.36
CA LEU A 172 -19.06 7.51 14.00
C LEU A 172 -20.12 6.53 13.48
N LEU A 173 -19.74 5.60 12.61
CA LEU A 173 -20.64 4.58 12.08
C LEU A 173 -21.12 3.61 13.16
N GLN A 174 -20.23 3.20 14.07
CA GLN A 174 -20.57 2.36 15.21
C GLN A 174 -21.60 3.05 16.11
N HIS A 175 -21.41 4.34 16.40
CA HIS A 175 -22.40 5.10 17.18
C HIS A 175 -23.75 5.17 16.47
N ILE A 176 -23.77 5.43 15.16
CA ILE A 176 -25.01 5.46 14.38
C ILE A 176 -25.73 4.10 14.43
N LYS A 177 -24.96 3.00 14.38
CA LYS A 177 -25.48 1.64 14.49
C LYS A 177 -26.10 1.37 15.88
N GLU A 178 -25.40 1.72 16.96
CA GLU A 178 -25.80 1.39 18.33
C GLU A 178 -26.88 2.34 18.89
N ASN A 179 -26.75 3.64 18.64
CA ASN A 179 -27.53 4.69 19.30
C ASN A 179 -28.43 5.47 18.32
N GLY A 180 -28.39 5.14 17.03
CA GLY A 180 -29.11 5.84 15.99
C GLY A 180 -28.49 7.20 15.64
N ILE A 181 -29.30 8.05 14.99
CA ILE A 181 -28.82 9.25 14.28
C ILE A 181 -28.50 10.43 15.24
N HIS A 182 -28.81 10.31 16.53
CA HIS A 182 -28.58 11.37 17.52
C HIS A 182 -27.18 11.24 18.12
N ILE A 183 -26.35 12.27 17.94
CA ILE A 183 -24.98 12.35 18.47
C ILE A 183 -24.98 13.42 19.57
N THR A 184 -24.49 13.09 20.75
CA THR A 184 -24.40 14.02 21.89
C THR A 184 -23.14 14.89 21.82
N GLU A 185 -23.16 16.04 22.50
CA GLU A 185 -22.02 16.99 22.53
C GLU A 185 -20.73 16.35 23.06
N ASN A 186 -20.82 15.50 24.10
CA ASN A 186 -19.66 14.76 24.62
C ASN A 186 -19.08 13.78 23.59
N GLN A 187 -19.91 13.17 22.74
CA GLN A 187 -19.44 12.28 21.68
C GLN A 187 -18.79 13.07 20.54
N LEU A 188 -19.32 14.24 20.21
CA LEU A 188 -18.68 15.18 19.26
C LEU A 188 -17.28 15.61 19.73
N GLN A 189 -17.06 15.74 21.04
CA GLN A 189 -15.74 16.05 21.60
C GLN A 189 -14.73 14.90 21.43
N HIS A 190 -15.14 13.64 21.57
CA HIS A 190 -14.28 12.48 21.33
C HIS A 190 -14.01 12.28 19.82
N MET A 191 -14.94 12.72 18.97
CA MET A 191 -14.82 12.68 17.51
C MET A 191 -14.18 13.97 16.93
N ASN A 192 -13.55 14.80 17.78
CA ASN A 192 -13.09 16.12 17.39
C ASN A 192 -11.90 16.09 16.43
N ILE A 193 -12.16 16.51 15.19
CA ILE A 193 -11.19 16.67 14.11
C ILE A 193 -9.98 17.56 14.47
N ARG A 194 -10.09 18.44 15.48
CA ARG A 194 -8.98 19.29 15.95
C ARG A 194 -7.79 18.48 16.47
N ASN A 195 -8.00 17.21 16.82
CA ASN A 195 -6.94 16.28 17.24
C ASN A 195 -6.31 15.50 16.06
N VAL A 196 -6.84 15.66 14.84
CA VAL A 196 -6.30 15.08 13.62
C VAL A 196 -5.35 16.09 13.00
N LYS A 197 -4.04 15.81 13.08
CA LYS A 197 -2.97 16.70 12.61
C LYS A 197 -2.86 16.77 11.08
N ASP A 198 -3.48 15.82 10.38
CA ASP A 198 -3.33 15.61 8.93
C ASP A 198 -4.56 16.16 8.18
N ILE A 199 -4.75 17.49 8.21
CA ILE A 199 -5.74 18.18 7.38
C ILE A 199 -5.02 18.71 6.14
N VAL A 200 -5.20 18.04 5.00
CA VAL A 200 -4.62 18.46 3.72
C VAL A 200 -5.27 19.79 3.30
N ARG A 201 -4.51 20.74 2.72
CA ARG A 201 -5.08 22.04 2.26
C ARG A 201 -5.81 21.89 0.90
N PRO A 202 -6.94 22.58 0.65
CA PRO A 202 -7.66 22.46 -0.63
C PRO A 202 -6.86 22.92 -1.85
N SER A 203 -5.93 23.86 -1.65
CA SER A 203 -5.06 24.41 -2.70
C SER A 203 -3.99 23.44 -3.21
N LEU A 204 -3.66 22.37 -2.47
CA LEU A 204 -2.78 21.33 -2.98
C LEU A 204 -3.46 20.57 -4.12
N MET A 205 -4.80 20.59 -4.21
CA MET A 205 -5.62 19.74 -5.07
C MET A 205 -5.48 20.02 -6.58
N SER A 206 -5.28 21.29 -6.96
CA SER A 206 -4.98 21.69 -8.35
C SER A 206 -3.68 21.08 -8.83
N ASN A 207 -2.69 20.97 -7.94
CA ASN A 207 -1.38 20.42 -8.29
C ASN A 207 -1.45 18.92 -8.62
N TYR A 208 -2.48 18.17 -8.18
CA TYR A 208 -2.61 16.73 -8.45
C TYR A 208 -3.11 16.42 -9.87
N MET A 209 -3.89 17.32 -10.50
CA MET A 209 -4.38 17.13 -11.86
C MET A 209 -3.32 17.47 -12.92
N ASP A 210 -2.36 18.34 -12.53
CA ASP A 210 -1.30 18.86 -13.41
C ASP A 210 0.04 18.11 -13.28
N VAL A 211 0.14 17.06 -12.42
CA VAL A 211 1.32 16.20 -12.41
C VAL A 211 1.33 15.35 -13.67
N HIS A 212 2.00 15.83 -14.71
CA HIS A 212 2.25 15.07 -15.93
C HIS A 212 2.81 13.68 -15.60
N SER A 213 2.14 12.64 -16.10
CA SER A 213 2.48 11.21 -15.99
C SER A 213 3.84 10.83 -16.61
N SER A 214 4.63 11.79 -17.06
CA SER A 214 5.71 11.59 -18.04
C SER A 214 7.04 12.25 -17.65
N VAL A 215 7.51 12.08 -16.41
CA VAL A 215 8.96 12.15 -16.12
C VAL A 215 9.25 11.22 -14.94
N SER A 216 10.07 10.19 -15.16
CA SER A 216 10.42 9.22 -14.12
C SER A 216 11.57 9.71 -13.24
N ASN A 217 11.38 10.82 -12.52
CA ASN A 217 12.42 11.36 -11.64
C ASN A 217 12.31 10.77 -10.22
N ARG A 218 13.43 10.39 -9.56
CA ARG A 218 13.41 9.77 -8.21
C ARG A 218 12.77 10.68 -7.16
N PHE A 219 13.00 12.00 -7.26
CA PHE A 219 12.37 13.02 -6.41
C PHE A 219 10.84 13.08 -6.56
N GLN A 220 10.29 12.72 -7.73
CA GLN A 220 8.85 12.66 -7.95
C GLN A 220 8.20 11.39 -7.38
N LYS A 221 8.96 10.33 -7.07
CA LYS A 221 8.40 9.12 -6.44
C LYS A 221 8.08 9.32 -4.95
N ASP A 222 8.92 10.07 -4.23
CA ASP A 222 8.62 10.47 -2.85
C ASP A 222 7.43 11.43 -2.81
N GLN A 223 7.38 12.38 -3.76
CA GLN A 223 6.21 13.23 -3.96
C GLN A 223 4.97 12.40 -4.28
N ARG A 224 5.05 11.39 -5.15
CA ARG A 224 3.93 10.50 -5.47
C ARG A 224 3.43 9.70 -4.28
N ALA A 225 4.33 9.15 -3.45
CA ALA A 225 3.93 8.46 -2.22
C ALA A 225 3.26 9.41 -1.21
N ILE A 226 3.78 10.63 -1.09
CA ILE A 226 3.18 11.71 -0.29
C ILE A 226 1.80 12.10 -0.87
N TYR A 227 1.68 12.24 -2.18
CA TYR A 227 0.42 12.58 -2.85
C TYR A 227 -0.62 11.46 -2.75
N GLU A 228 -0.20 10.20 -2.88
CA GLU A 228 -1.07 9.04 -2.69
C GLU A 228 -1.61 8.99 -1.26
N ARG A 229 -0.77 9.24 -0.25
CA ARG A 229 -1.19 9.38 1.16
C ARG A 229 -2.21 10.51 1.33
N ASP A 230 -1.94 11.70 0.79
CA ASP A 230 -2.82 12.86 0.90
C ASP A 230 -4.19 12.62 0.26
N ILE A 231 -4.23 11.89 -0.86
CA ILE A 231 -5.49 11.48 -1.52
C ILE A 231 -6.33 10.62 -0.57
N TYR A 232 -5.73 9.64 0.12
CA TYR A 232 -6.46 8.79 1.06
C TYR A 232 -6.92 9.56 2.30
N ILE A 233 -6.06 10.46 2.84
CA ILE A 233 -6.45 11.38 3.92
C ILE A 233 -7.69 12.17 3.52
N ARG A 234 -7.69 12.78 2.33
CA ARG A 234 -8.83 13.57 1.82
C ARG A 234 -10.09 12.76 1.58
N LYS A 235 -9.96 11.54 1.04
CA LYS A 235 -11.10 10.64 0.84
C LYS A 235 -11.75 10.32 2.18
N MET A 236 -10.96 9.99 3.20
CA MET A 236 -11.47 9.67 4.53
C MET A 236 -12.04 10.90 5.25
N GLU A 237 -11.39 12.06 5.14
CA GLU A 237 -11.92 13.33 5.65
C GLU A 237 -13.30 13.66 5.04
N ARG A 238 -13.42 13.58 3.70
CA ARG A 238 -14.70 13.81 3.02
C ARG A 238 -15.76 12.81 3.44
N LEU A 239 -15.37 11.53 3.60
CA LEU A 239 -16.28 10.50 4.08
C LEU A 239 -16.78 10.82 5.48
N TYR A 240 -15.89 11.19 6.40
CA TYR A 240 -16.25 11.61 7.77
C TYR A 240 -17.27 12.77 7.75
N TYR A 241 -17.00 13.82 6.99
CA TYR A 241 -17.93 14.95 6.88
C TYR A 241 -19.25 14.54 6.22
N LYS A 242 -19.26 13.66 5.22
CA LYS A 242 -20.49 13.15 4.60
C LYS A 242 -21.32 12.33 5.59
N ILE A 243 -20.70 11.43 6.36
CA ILE A 243 -21.39 10.65 7.40
C ILE A 243 -21.98 11.60 8.45
N ARG A 244 -21.23 12.62 8.87
CA ARG A 244 -21.63 13.61 9.88
C ARG A 244 -22.74 14.55 9.41
N LEU A 245 -22.63 15.08 8.19
CA LEU A 245 -23.56 16.08 7.63
C LEU A 245 -24.85 15.44 7.14
N ASN A 246 -24.75 14.38 6.34
CA ASN A 246 -25.89 13.93 5.55
C ASN A 246 -26.78 12.95 6.29
N LYS A 247 -26.32 12.37 7.42
CA LYS A 247 -27.05 11.30 8.11
C LYS A 247 -27.67 10.28 7.10
N LEU A 248 -26.95 10.00 5.98
CA LEU A 248 -27.30 9.18 4.80
C LEU A 248 -28.81 9.09 4.48
N ARG A 249 -29.57 10.16 4.70
CA ARG A 249 -31.02 10.15 4.43
C ARG A 249 -31.36 10.38 2.96
N GLU A 250 -30.38 10.79 2.14
CA GLU A 250 -30.61 11.24 0.76
C GLU A 250 -29.92 10.37 -0.30
N TRP A 251 -29.68 9.07 -0.06
CA TRP A 251 -29.16 8.17 -1.12
C TRP A 251 -30.27 7.37 -1.83
N TRP A 252 -31.51 7.88 -1.79
CA TRP A 252 -32.62 7.50 -2.67
C TRP A 252 -33.12 8.67 -3.54
N GLU A 253 -32.36 9.76 -3.65
CA GLU A 253 -32.50 10.81 -4.67
C GLU A 253 -31.17 11.00 -5.43
#